data_AF-A0A2H9M552-F1
#
_entry.id   AF-A0A2H9M552-F1
#
_cell.length_a   1.000
_cell.length_b   1.000
_cell.length_c   1.000
_cell.angle_alpha   90.00
_cell.angle_beta   90.00
_cell.angle_gamma   90.00
#
_symmetry.space_group_name_H-M   'P 1'
#
loop_
_entity.id
_entity.type
_entity.pdbx_description
1 polymer ?
#
loop_
_entity_poly.entity_id
_entity_poly.type
_entity_poly.pdbx_seq_one_letter_code
_entity_poly.pdbx_strand_id
1 'polypeptide(L)'
;MAIKLEELLIPKERNFFKMLNDQAKKAEEGAEAFEKFLESNSTDDFKKVLKAEDEGDELRRITMINLVATFVTPIDREDISNISKQLDDILDELQTAAERINVYRVKGDVHCKRMTNLLRKAIQSVLKAIIHFKENK
;
A
#
# COMPACT_ATOMS: atom_id res chain seq x y z
N MET A 1 5.45 14.14 -30.25
CA MET A 1 5.87 12.74 -30.10
C MET A 1 4.63 11.88 -30.33
N ALA A 2 4.55 11.16 -31.45
CA ALA A 2 3.38 10.36 -31.79
C ALA A 2 3.54 8.95 -31.19
N ILE A 3 2.68 8.58 -30.24
CA ILE A 3 2.61 7.21 -29.73
C ILE A 3 1.98 6.36 -30.84
N LYS A 4 2.68 5.32 -31.29
CA LYS A 4 2.15 4.43 -32.33
C LYS A 4 1.03 3.59 -31.75
N LEU A 5 -0.12 3.53 -32.43
CA LEU A 5 -1.32 2.81 -31.97
C LEU A 5 -1.04 1.33 -31.65
N GLU A 6 -0.11 0.72 -32.37
CA GLU A 6 0.41 -0.64 -32.17
C GLU A 6 1.08 -0.83 -30.80
N GLU A 7 1.77 0.17 -30.24
CA GLU A 7 2.33 0.12 -28.88
C GLU A 7 1.25 0.21 -27.78
N LEU A 8 0.08 0.77 -28.11
CA LEU A 8 -1.09 0.81 -27.23
C LEU A 8 -1.86 -0.53 -27.22
N LEU A 9 -1.82 -1.24 -28.36
CA LEU A 9 -2.58 -2.46 -28.62
C LEU A 9 -1.82 -3.74 -28.26
N ILE A 10 -0.49 -3.73 -28.33
CA ILE A 10 0.35 -4.86 -27.89
C ILE A 10 0.48 -4.77 -26.36
N PRO A 11 -0.07 -5.73 -25.60
CA PRO A 11 0.06 -5.71 -24.15
C PRO A 11 1.55 -5.88 -23.80
N LYS A 12 2.23 -4.81 -23.38
CA LYS A 12 3.36 -5.00 -22.47
C LYS A 12 2.76 -5.66 -21.24
N GLU A 13 3.21 -6.87 -20.88
CA GLU A 13 2.71 -7.60 -19.73
C GLU A 13 2.86 -6.75 -18.46
N ARG A 14 1.83 -5.97 -18.14
CA ARG A 14 1.74 -5.17 -16.93
C ARG A 14 0.95 -5.98 -15.94
N ASN A 15 1.67 -6.57 -14.98
CA ASN A 15 1.08 -7.44 -13.99
C ASN A 15 0.48 -6.61 -12.85
N PHE A 16 -0.72 -6.05 -13.07
CA PHE A 16 -1.42 -5.25 -12.05
C PHE A 16 -1.64 -6.02 -10.75
N PHE A 17 -1.87 -7.34 -10.80
CA PHE A 17 -1.97 -8.16 -9.59
C PHE A 17 -0.67 -8.17 -8.79
N LYS A 18 0.48 -8.27 -9.45
CA LYS A 18 1.79 -8.14 -8.78
C LYS A 18 1.94 -6.74 -8.17
N MET A 19 1.58 -5.68 -8.89
CA MET A 19 1.71 -4.30 -8.41
C MET A 19 0.85 -4.05 -7.16
N LEU A 20 -0.41 -4.50 -7.18
CA LEU A 20 -1.30 -4.42 -6.02
C LEU A 20 -0.79 -5.28 -4.85
N ASN A 21 -0.26 -6.47 -5.14
CA ASN A 21 0.35 -7.31 -4.11
C ASN A 21 1.61 -6.68 -3.49
N ASP A 22 2.44 -6.00 -4.29
CA ASP A 22 3.63 -5.31 -3.78
C ASP A 22 3.22 -4.10 -2.89
N GLN A 23 2.20 -3.34 -3.28
CA GLN A 23 1.61 -2.30 -2.41
C GLN A 23 1.05 -2.89 -1.10
N ALA A 24 0.33 -4.02 -1.18
CA ALA A 24 -0.25 -4.64 0.01
C ALA A 24 0.81 -5.17 0.98
N LYS A 25 1.92 -5.73 0.46
CA LYS A 25 3.09 -6.09 1.27
C LYS A 25 3.71 -4.86 1.93
N LYS A 26 3.80 -3.74 1.20
CA LYS A 26 4.33 -2.49 1.75
C LYS A 26 3.44 -1.95 2.89
N ALA A 27 2.12 -2.02 2.74
CA ALA A 27 1.17 -1.67 3.79
C ALA A 27 1.34 -2.56 5.04
N GLU A 28 1.59 -3.86 4.87
CA GLU A 28 1.90 -4.77 5.97
C GLU A 28 3.22 -4.39 6.68
N GLU A 29 4.28 -4.12 5.92
CA GLU A 29 5.56 -3.65 6.46
C GLU A 29 5.41 -2.32 7.24
N GLY A 30 4.60 -1.38 6.73
CA GLY A 30 4.29 -0.13 7.41
C GLY A 30 3.55 -0.35 8.74
N ALA A 31 2.58 -1.27 8.77
CA ALA A 31 1.87 -1.64 9.99
C ALA A 31 2.81 -2.27 11.04
N GLU A 32 3.76 -3.12 10.61
CA GLU A 32 4.78 -3.70 11.49
C GLU A 32 5.76 -2.64 12.02
N ALA A 33 6.17 -1.69 11.18
CA ALA A 33 7.01 -0.57 11.59
C ALA A 33 6.28 0.30 12.63
N PHE A 34 5.00 0.58 12.40
CA PHE A 34 4.18 1.34 13.33
C PHE A 34 3.99 0.61 14.66
N GLU A 35 3.76 -0.70 14.65
CA GLU A 35 3.69 -1.50 15.88
C GLU A 35 4.98 -1.37 16.69
N LYS A 36 6.14 -1.55 16.06
CA LYS A 36 7.46 -1.38 16.71
C LYS A 36 7.64 0.02 17.28
N PHE A 37 7.24 1.05 16.53
CA PHE A 37 7.27 2.43 17.00
C PHE A 37 6.38 2.63 18.23
N LEU A 38 5.17 2.05 18.29
CA LEU A 38 4.32 2.12 19.48
C LEU A 38 4.97 1.48 20.72
N GLU A 39 5.88 0.52 20.55
CA GLU A 39 6.58 -0.12 21.66
C GLU A 39 7.79 0.68 22.13
N SER A 40 8.60 1.16 21.19
CA SER A 40 9.88 1.79 21.49
C SER A 40 9.79 3.29 21.66
N ASN A 41 8.83 3.95 21.01
CA ASN A 41 8.79 5.40 20.76
C ASN A 41 10.14 5.95 20.24
N SER A 42 10.93 5.12 19.55
CA SER A 42 12.26 5.50 19.09
C SER A 42 12.19 6.32 17.79
N THR A 43 13.12 7.26 17.64
CA THR A 43 13.24 8.04 16.40
C THR A 43 13.58 7.15 15.19
N ASP A 44 14.29 6.05 15.41
CA ASP A 44 14.66 5.13 14.34
C ASP A 44 13.46 4.33 13.83
N ASP A 45 12.58 3.88 14.72
CA ASP A 45 11.34 3.20 14.32
C ASP A 45 10.33 4.18 13.72
N PHE A 46 10.26 5.41 14.23
CA PHE A 46 9.48 6.48 13.60
C PHE A 46 9.89 6.70 12.14
N LYS A 47 11.19 6.80 11.86
CA LYS A 47 11.71 6.94 10.48
C LYS A 47 11.36 5.75 9.59
N LYS A 48 11.23 4.54 10.14
CA LYS A 48 10.80 3.36 9.36
C LYS A 48 9.34 3.46 8.94
N VAL A 49 8.48 4.07 9.75
CA VAL A 49 7.09 4.34 9.38
C VAL A 49 7.04 5.30 8.20
N LEU A 50 7.74 6.45 8.30
CA LEU A 50 7.80 7.43 7.22
C LEU A 50 8.33 6.82 5.91
N LYS A 51 9.43 6.06 6.01
CA LYS A 51 10.01 5.38 4.86
C LYS A 51 9.04 4.37 4.21
N ALA A 52 8.21 3.69 4.99
CA ALA A 52 7.25 2.74 4.46
C ALA A 52 6.13 3.44 3.67
N GLU A 53 5.70 4.63 4.11
CA GLU A 53 4.77 5.48 3.36
C GLU A 53 5.42 5.98 2.06
N ASP A 54 6.60 6.61 2.13
CA ASP A 54 7.33 7.11 0.95
C ASP A 54 7.48 6.02 -0.14
N GLU A 55 7.83 4.80 0.27
CA GLU A 55 7.97 3.64 -0.62
C GLU A 55 6.62 3.13 -1.16
N GLY A 56 5.55 3.19 -0.36
CA GLY A 56 4.19 2.83 -0.77
C GLY A 56 3.62 3.79 -1.80
N ASP A 57 3.84 5.08 -1.57
CA ASP A 57 3.38 6.17 -2.41
C ASP A 57 4.04 6.09 -3.81
N GLU A 58 5.33 5.75 -3.87
CA GLU A 58 6.04 5.45 -5.11
C GLU A 58 5.47 4.21 -5.84
N LEU A 59 5.15 3.14 -5.12
CA LEU A 59 4.52 1.94 -5.72
C LEU A 59 3.15 2.27 -6.31
N ARG A 60 2.36 3.11 -5.64
CA ARG A 60 1.08 3.60 -6.15
C ARG A 60 1.28 4.49 -7.36
N ARG A 61 2.22 5.43 -7.33
CA ARG A 61 2.54 6.29 -8.49
C ARG A 61 2.88 5.45 -9.73
N ILE A 62 3.75 4.44 -9.57
CA ILE A 62 4.10 3.50 -10.64
C ILE A 62 2.86 2.76 -11.15
N THR A 63 1.98 2.30 -10.25
CA THR A 63 0.74 1.61 -10.59
C THR A 63 -0.20 2.50 -11.39
N MET A 64 -0.38 3.75 -10.99
CA MET A 64 -1.24 4.71 -11.68
C MET A 64 -0.71 5.09 -13.06
N ILE A 65 0.61 5.29 -13.21
CA ILE A 65 1.23 5.51 -14.52
C ILE A 65 0.97 4.33 -15.45
N ASN A 66 1.12 3.10 -14.93
CA ASN A 66 0.84 1.91 -15.70
C ASN A 66 -0.65 1.76 -16.02
N LEU A 67 -1.53 2.11 -15.10
CA LEU A 67 -2.97 2.07 -15.32
C LEU A 67 -3.39 3.06 -16.41
N VAL A 68 -2.90 4.31 -16.39
CA VAL A 68 -3.20 5.32 -17.41
C VAL A 68 -2.66 4.92 -18.79
N ALA A 69 -1.46 4.35 -18.86
CA ALA A 69 -0.83 3.95 -20.12
C ALA A 69 -1.25 2.56 -20.63
N THR A 70 -2.27 1.92 -20.04
CA THR A 70 -2.78 0.60 -20.47
C THR A 70 -4.20 0.72 -20.98
N PHE A 71 -4.42 0.24 -22.22
CA PHE A 71 -5.74 0.25 -22.84
C PHE A 71 -6.65 -0.88 -22.32
N VAL A 72 -6.14 -2.11 -22.21
CA VAL A 72 -6.87 -3.28 -21.70
C VAL A 72 -6.32 -3.70 -20.34
N THR A 73 -7.16 -3.68 -19.30
CA THR A 73 -6.82 -4.08 -17.93
C THR A 73 -7.35 -5.48 -17.62
N PRO A 74 -6.71 -6.23 -16.68
CA PRO A 74 -7.14 -7.59 -16.33
C PRO A 74 -8.45 -7.63 -15.53
N ILE A 75 -8.84 -6.52 -14.91
CA ILE A 75 -10.12 -6.27 -14.21
C ILE A 75 -10.58 -4.85 -14.51
N ASP A 76 -11.69 -4.42 -13.92
CA ASP A 76 -12.11 -3.03 -13.99
C ASP A 76 -10.98 -2.09 -13.52
N ARG A 77 -10.75 -1.04 -14.29
CA ARG A 77 -9.73 -0.02 -13.99
C ARG A 77 -10.01 0.68 -12.67
N GLU A 78 -11.28 0.96 -12.40
CA GLU A 78 -11.73 1.64 -11.20
C GLU A 78 -11.40 0.79 -9.96
N ASP A 79 -11.58 -0.53 -10.05
CA ASP A 79 -11.20 -1.46 -8.98
C ASP A 79 -9.69 -1.41 -8.69
N ILE A 80 -8.83 -1.43 -9.72
CA ILE A 80 -7.37 -1.32 -9.55
C ILE A 80 -7.02 -0.01 -8.86
N SER A 81 -7.60 1.10 -9.32
CA SER A 81 -7.37 2.43 -8.76
C SER A 81 -7.83 2.52 -7.31
N ASN A 82 -9.01 1.97 -6.99
CA ASN A 82 -9.60 2.01 -5.66
C ASN A 82 -8.83 1.14 -4.67
N ILE A 83 -8.43 -0.07 -5.05
CA ILE A 83 -7.59 -0.93 -4.21
C ILE A 83 -6.25 -0.25 -3.94
N SER A 84 -5.60 0.26 -4.98
CA SER A 84 -4.32 0.96 -4.85
C SER A 84 -4.43 2.16 -3.91
N LYS A 85 -5.49 2.97 -4.05
CA LYS A 85 -5.75 4.09 -3.14
C LYS A 85 -5.99 3.63 -1.70
N GLN A 86 -6.78 2.59 -1.45
CA GLN A 86 -7.03 2.14 -0.08
C GLN A 86 -5.77 1.61 0.61
N LEU A 87 -4.83 1.02 -0.12
CA LEU A 87 -3.55 0.57 0.43
C LEU A 87 -2.64 1.74 0.79
N ASP A 88 -2.69 2.81 -0.01
CA ASP A 88 -2.02 4.10 0.22
C ASP A 88 -2.56 4.80 1.46
N ASP A 89 -3.89 5.01 1.50
CA ASP A 89 -4.58 5.66 2.61
C ASP A 89 -4.25 4.97 3.97
N ILE A 90 -4.00 3.65 3.97
CA ILE A 90 -3.56 2.92 5.18
C ILE A 90 -2.18 3.37 5.66
N LEU A 91 -1.21 3.53 4.75
CA LEU A 91 0.14 3.97 5.09
C LEU A 91 0.14 5.43 5.57
N ASP A 92 -0.61 6.30 4.89
CA ASP A 92 -0.78 7.71 5.25
C ASP A 92 -1.35 7.86 6.67
N GLU A 93 -2.36 7.08 7.01
CA GLU A 93 -2.98 7.11 8.35
C GLU A 93 -2.02 6.58 9.43
N LEU A 94 -1.20 5.56 9.11
CA LEU A 94 -0.17 5.06 10.03
C LEU A 94 0.92 6.11 10.27
N GLN A 95 1.40 6.78 9.23
CA GLN A 95 2.33 7.89 9.35
C GLN A 95 1.72 9.02 10.17
N THR A 96 0.51 9.45 9.83
CA THR A 96 -0.19 10.54 10.51
C THR A 96 -0.36 10.24 12.01
N ALA A 97 -0.70 8.99 12.36
CA ALA A 97 -0.77 8.55 13.74
C ALA A 97 0.61 8.60 14.42
N ALA A 98 1.66 8.13 13.75
CA ALA A 98 3.02 8.14 14.29
C ALA A 98 3.53 9.57 14.53
N GLU A 99 3.28 10.48 13.59
CA GLU A 99 3.62 11.90 13.71
C GLU A 99 2.93 12.54 14.91
N ARG A 100 1.62 12.30 15.09
CA ARG A 100 0.86 12.82 16.24
C ARG A 100 1.40 12.28 17.55
N ILE A 101 1.71 10.99 17.63
CA ILE A 101 2.31 10.37 18.82
C ILE A 101 3.65 11.02 19.15
N ASN A 102 4.50 11.23 18.15
CA ASN A 102 5.81 11.84 18.29
C ASN A 102 5.72 13.32 18.72
N VAL A 103 4.86 14.11 18.06
CA VAL A 103 4.67 15.55 18.33
C VAL A 103 4.07 15.78 19.73
N TYR A 104 3.03 15.04 20.08
CA TYR A 104 2.38 15.17 21.39
C TYR A 104 3.12 14.47 22.53
N ARG A 105 4.18 13.72 22.21
CA ARG A 105 5.00 12.96 23.17
C ARG A 105 4.17 12.00 24.02
N VAL A 106 3.15 11.40 23.41
CA VAL A 106 2.33 10.38 24.05
C VAL A 106 2.90 8.99 23.78
N LYS A 107 2.49 7.99 24.58
CA LYS A 107 2.85 6.59 24.35
C LYS A 107 1.64 5.84 23.82
N GLY A 108 1.89 4.92 22.89
CA GLY A 108 0.88 3.94 22.48
C GLY A 108 0.44 3.10 23.68
N ASP A 109 -0.86 2.93 23.85
CA ASP A 109 -1.41 2.02 24.86
C ASP A 109 -1.74 0.65 24.27
N VAL A 110 -2.33 -0.23 25.09
CA VAL A 110 -2.76 -1.56 24.65
C VAL A 110 -3.83 -1.51 23.56
N HIS A 111 -4.64 -0.45 23.51
CA HIS A 111 -5.69 -0.28 22.51
C HIS A 111 -5.09 0.10 21.16
N CYS A 112 -4.10 0.99 21.12
CA CYS A 112 -3.35 1.31 19.91
C CYS A 112 -2.74 0.03 19.29
N LYS A 113 -2.04 -0.77 20.09
CA LYS A 113 -1.44 -2.04 19.63
C LYS A 113 -2.49 -3.02 19.10
N ARG A 114 -3.65 -3.10 19.77
CA ARG A 114 -4.75 -3.98 19.33
C ARG A 114 -5.35 -3.51 18.01
N MET A 115 -5.51 -2.20 17.81
CA MET A 115 -5.99 -1.62 16.55
C MET A 115 -5.01 -1.89 15.40
N THR A 116 -3.71 -1.66 15.61
CA THR A 116 -2.67 -1.97 14.62
C THR A 116 -2.68 -3.45 14.22
N ASN A 117 -2.86 -4.34 15.21
CA ASN A 117 -2.96 -5.78 14.94
C ASN A 117 -4.22 -6.16 14.13
N LEU A 118 -5.35 -5.49 14.35
CA LEU A 118 -6.56 -5.69 13.55
C LEU A 118 -6.36 -5.18 12.11
N LEU A 119 -5.74 -4.01 11.96
CA LEU A 119 -5.41 -3.44 10.67
C LEU A 119 -4.50 -4.39 9.86
N ARG A 120 -3.44 -4.92 10.47
CA ARG A 120 -2.55 -5.89 9.82
C ARG A 120 -3.29 -7.14 9.34
N LYS A 121 -4.20 -7.69 10.15
CA LYS A 121 -5.04 -8.83 9.75
C LYS A 121 -5.97 -8.49 8.57
N ALA A 122 -6.50 -7.27 8.52
CA ALA A 122 -7.31 -6.80 7.41
C ALA A 122 -6.48 -6.71 6.12
N ILE A 123 -5.29 -6.11 6.17
CA ILE A 123 -4.35 -6.03 5.04
C ILE A 123 -4.00 -7.44 4.51
N GLN A 124 -3.68 -8.38 5.41
CA GLN A 124 -3.41 -9.78 5.03
C GLN A 124 -4.60 -10.45 4.33
N SER A 125 -5.82 -10.10 4.74
CA SER A 125 -7.04 -10.64 4.14
C SER A 125 -7.24 -10.10 2.72
N VAL A 126 -6.97 -8.80 2.51
CA VAL A 126 -6.96 -8.16 1.19
C VAL A 126 -5.90 -8.80 0.29
N LEU A 127 -4.68 -9.01 0.79
CA LEU A 127 -3.60 -9.65 0.02
C LEU A 127 -3.98 -11.07 -0.42
N LYS A 128 -4.57 -11.87 0.47
CA LYS A 128 -5.09 -13.20 0.13
C LYS A 128 -6.17 -13.13 -0.95
N ALA A 129 -7.08 -12.17 -0.87
CA ALA A 129 -8.14 -12.00 -1.87
C ALA A 129 -7.56 -11.66 -3.25
N ILE A 130 -6.58 -10.75 -3.32
CA ILE A 130 -5.89 -10.39 -4.58
C ILE A 130 -5.19 -11.61 -5.20
N ILE A 131 -4.52 -12.43 -4.40
CA ILE A 131 -3.85 -13.65 -4.86
C ILE A 131 -4.87 -14.67 -5.39
N HIS A 132 -5.94 -14.97 -4.64
CA HIS A 132 -6.95 -15.93 -5.05
C HIS A 132 -7.70 -15.47 -6.31
N PHE A 133 -7.92 -14.17 -6.46
CA PHE A 133 -8.57 -13.62 -7.65
C PHE A 133 -7.74 -13.85 -8.93
N LYS A 134 -6.40 -13.83 -8.82
CA LYS A 134 -5.50 -14.19 -9.92
C LYS A 134 -5.58 -15.68 -10.27
N GLU A 135 -5.72 -16.56 -9.27
CA GLU A 135 -5.71 -18.02 -9.45
C GLU A 135 -7.03 -18.59 -9.99
N ASN A 136 -8.15 -17.89 -9.79
CA ASN A 136 -9.49 -18.33 -10.20
C ASN A 136 -10.02 -17.61 -11.46
N LYS A 137 -9.11 -17.05 -12.27
CA LYS A 137 -9.40 -16.49 -13.61
C LYS A 137 -8.78 -17.37 -14.69
#